data_AF-A0A3N1XPL3-F1
#
_entry.id   AF-A0A3N1XPL3-F1
#
_cell.length_a   1.000
_cell.length_b   1.000
_cell.length_c   1.000
_cell.angle_alpha   90.00
_cell.angle_beta   90.00
_cell.angle_gamma   90.00
#
_symmetry.space_group_name_H-M   'P 1'
#
loop_
_entity.id
_entity.type
_entity.pdbx_description
1 polymer ?
#
loop_
_entity_poly.entity_id
_entity_poly.type
_entity_poly.pdbx_seq_one_letter_code
_entity_poly.pdbx_strand_id
1 'polypeptide(L)'
;MQVLVKNTYHCDLIECPDHIIDNLVQYQSEFDKWAMLHDCMVNLDTFIEWVNSNYLNDSIIKIKIISIGITPSEEQKKLPFIYY
;
A
#
# COMPACT_ATOMS: atom_id res chain seq x y z
N MET A 1 -1.69 -5.79 -10.07
CA MET A 1 -2.13 -6.88 -9.17
C MET A 1 -2.79 -6.29 -7.92
N GLN A 2 -3.70 -7.02 -7.27
CA GLN A 2 -4.44 -6.56 -6.09
C GLN A 2 -3.88 -7.15 -4.80
N VAL A 3 -3.83 -6.33 -3.74
CA VAL A 3 -3.29 -6.69 -2.42
C VAL A 3 -4.25 -6.20 -1.33
N LEU A 4 -4.43 -7.01 -0.29
CA LEU A 4 -5.14 -6.60 0.92
C LEU A 4 -4.18 -6.00 1.93
N VAL A 5 -4.44 -4.78 2.38
CA VAL A 5 -3.74 -4.14 3.49
C VAL A 5 -4.58 -4.33 4.73
N LYS A 6 -4.12 -5.16 5.66
CA LYS A 6 -4.87 -5.49 6.87
C LYS A 6 -4.59 -4.46 7.95
N ASN A 7 -5.64 -3.76 8.38
CA ASN A 7 -5.60 -2.79 9.46
C ASN A 7 -6.57 -3.22 10.57
N THR A 8 -6.02 -3.79 11.64
CA THR A 8 -6.74 -4.37 12.79
C THR A 8 -7.91 -5.29 12.39
N TYR A 9 -9.12 -4.75 12.28
CA TYR A 9 -10.37 -5.46 11.99
C TYR A 9 -10.85 -5.35 10.55
N HIS A 10 -10.32 -4.37 9.79
CA HIS A 10 -10.70 -4.13 8.41
C HIS A 10 -9.52 -4.37 7.47
N CYS A 11 -9.79 -4.46 6.18
CA CYS A 11 -8.75 -4.45 5.17
C CYS A 11 -9.01 -3.34 4.15
N ASP A 12 -7.94 -2.76 3.64
CA ASP A 12 -7.98 -1.90 2.47
C ASP A 12 -7.54 -2.73 1.27
N LEU A 13 -8.12 -2.49 0.11
CA LEU A 13 -7.76 -3.15 -1.13
C LEU A 13 -6.99 -2.15 -1.99
N ILE A 14 -5.75 -2.48 -2.32
CA ILE A 14 -4.92 -1.67 -3.21
C ILE A 14 -4.61 -2.43 -4.48
N GLU A 15 -4.44 -1.69 -5.58
CA GLU A 15 -3.89 -2.19 -6.83
C GLU A 15 -2.51 -1.59 -7.04
N CYS A 16 -1.53 -2.43 -7.34
CA CYS A 16 -0.14 -2.01 -7.55
C CYS A 16 0.58 -2.89 -8.59
N PRO A 17 1.69 -2.41 -9.17
CA PRO A 17 2.57 -3.21 -10.02
C PRO A 17 3.21 -4.38 -9.26
N ASP A 18 3.48 -5.50 -9.94
CA ASP A 18 3.97 -6.73 -9.29
C ASP A 18 5.31 -6.52 -8.56
N HIS A 19 6.25 -5.79 -9.17
CA HIS A 19 7.55 -5.47 -8.56
C HIS A 19 7.46 -4.64 -7.27
N ILE A 20 6.35 -3.90 -7.09
CA ILE A 20 6.10 -3.16 -5.85
C ILE A 20 5.68 -4.11 -4.74
N ILE A 21 4.86 -5.11 -5.06
CA ILE A 21 4.38 -6.12 -4.11
C ILE A 21 5.55 -6.95 -3.60
N ASP A 22 6.43 -7.37 -4.49
CA ASP A 22 7.60 -8.18 -4.16
C ASP A 22 8.54 -7.48 -3.15
N ASN A 23 8.53 -6.15 -3.13
CA ASN A 23 9.37 -5.32 -2.26
C ASN A 23 8.55 -4.44 -1.29
N LEU A 24 7.29 -4.78 -1.03
CA LEU A 24 6.36 -3.90 -0.31
C LEU A 24 6.83 -3.58 1.11
N VAL A 25 7.41 -4.57 1.80
CA VAL A 25 8.02 -4.41 3.13
C VAL A 25 9.19 -3.42 3.11
N GLN A 26 9.98 -3.42 2.04
CA GLN A 26 11.08 -2.47 1.89
C GLN A 26 10.53 -1.05 1.73
N TYR A 27 9.54 -0.84 0.85
CA TYR A 27 8.93 0.48 0.66
C TYR A 27 8.27 0.99 1.93
N GLN A 28 7.63 0.14 2.72
CA GLN A 28 7.07 0.51 4.02
C GLN A 28 8.18 0.98 4.98
N SER A 29 9.29 0.24 5.08
CA SER A 29 10.42 0.65 5.93
C SER A 29 11.06 1.96 5.50
N GLU A 30 11.16 2.22 4.19
CA GLU A 30 11.68 3.48 3.66
C GLU A 30 10.70 4.64 3.87
N PHE A 31 9.40 4.37 3.74
CA PHE A 31 8.34 5.32 4.06
C PHE A 31 8.32 5.69 5.55
N ASP A 32 8.44 4.72 6.46
CA ASP A 32 8.49 4.97 7.90
C ASP A 32 9.66 5.89 8.27
N LYS A 33 10.83 5.68 7.67
CA LYS A 33 12.00 6.56 7.84
C LYS A 33 11.71 7.96 7.32
N TRP A 34 11.10 8.08 6.14
CA TRP A 34 10.71 9.35 5.58
C TRP A 34 9.70 10.09 6.48
N ALA A 35 8.68 9.37 6.98
CA ALA A 35 7.64 9.90 7.85
C ALA A 35 8.21 10.42 9.18
N MET A 36 9.12 9.66 9.81
CA MET A 36 9.81 10.08 11.04
C MET A 36 10.61 11.38 10.85
N LEU A 37 11.18 11.61 9.67
CA LEU A 37 11.94 12.82 9.37
C LEU A 37 11.06 14.05 9.11
N HIS A 38 9.83 13.84 8.63
CA HIS A 38 8.93 14.93 8.21
C HIS A 38 7.83 15.24 9.22
N ASP A 39 7.78 14.52 10.36
CA ASP A 39 6.77 14.65 11.43
C ASP A 39 5.33 14.72 10.87
N CYS A 40 5.06 13.91 9.85
CA CYS A 40 3.80 13.93 9.11
C CYS A 40 2.84 12.89 9.67
N MET A 41 1.55 13.25 9.75
CA MET A 41 0.51 12.24 9.88
C MET A 41 0.52 11.34 8.65
N VAL A 42 0.77 10.05 8.86
CA VAL A 42 0.80 9.07 7.78
C VAL A 42 -0.45 8.21 7.78
N ASN A 43 -0.99 8.00 6.58
CA ASN A 43 -2.04 7.03 6.32
C ASN A 43 -1.73 6.32 4.99
N LEU A 44 -2.61 5.39 4.60
CA LEU A 44 -2.44 4.62 3.36
C LEU A 44 -2.37 5.53 2.11
N ASP A 45 -3.15 6.61 2.06
CA ASP A 45 -3.07 7.57 0.96
C ASP A 45 -1.68 8.23 0.89
N THR A 46 -1.14 8.66 2.03
CA THR A 46 0.21 9.28 2.09
C THR A 46 1.28 8.31 1.63
N PHE A 47 1.20 7.04 2.05
CA PHE A 47 2.10 5.98 1.60
C PHE A 47 2.03 5.81 0.07
N ILE A 48 0.82 5.72 -0.47
CA ILE A 48 0.58 5.52 -1.90
C ILE A 48 1.11 6.70 -2.71
N GLU A 49 0.82 7.92 -2.29
CA GLU A 49 1.35 9.14 -2.93
C GLU A 49 2.87 9.17 -2.90
N TRP A 50 3.47 8.80 -1.76
CA TRP A 50 4.91 8.75 -1.59
C TRP A 50 5.55 7.72 -2.53
N VAL A 51 5.04 6.49 -2.60
CA VAL A 51 5.59 5.47 -3.52
C VAL A 51 5.40 5.89 -4.98
N ASN A 52 4.22 6.44 -5.31
CA ASN A 52 3.91 6.90 -6.66
C ASN A 52 4.82 8.03 -7.14
N SER A 53 5.31 8.85 -6.21
CA SER A 53 6.18 10.01 -6.49
C SER A 53 7.66 9.64 -6.48
N ASN A 54 8.10 8.68 -5.66
CA ASN A 54 9.52 8.35 -5.50
C ASN A 54 9.98 7.18 -6.37
N TYR A 55 9.12 6.17 -6.62
CA TYR A 55 9.51 4.93 -7.31
C TYR A 55 8.76 4.70 -8.61
N LEU A 56 7.56 5.27 -8.74
CA LEU A 56 6.74 5.09 -9.93
C LEU A 56 6.55 6.39 -10.71
N ASN A 57 7.31 7.45 -10.46
CA ASN A 57 7.14 8.78 -11.07
C ASN A 57 6.89 8.70 -12.60
N ASP A 58 7.72 7.94 -13.31
CA ASP A 58 7.72 7.75 -14.76
C ASP A 58 6.93 6.50 -15.21
N SER A 59 6.39 5.72 -14.27
CA SER A 59 5.57 4.56 -14.56
C SER A 59 4.15 4.96 -14.95
N ILE A 60 3.65 4.38 -16.03
CA ILE A 60 2.24 4.49 -16.45
C ILE A 60 1.31 3.82 -15.43
N ILE A 61 1.80 2.76 -14.78
CA ILE A 61 1.04 2.00 -13.77
C ILE A 61 1.43 2.53 -12.39
N LYS A 62 0.44 3.09 -11.69
CA LYS A 62 0.55 3.66 -10.34
C LYS A 62 -0.18 2.79 -9.33
N ILE A 63 0.19 2.92 -8.05
CA ILE A 63 -0.59 2.34 -6.96
C ILE A 63 -1.88 3.12 -6.80
N LYS A 64 -2.99 2.41 -6.56
CA LYS A 64 -4.31 2.99 -6.35
C LYS A 64 -5.04 2.27 -5.23
N ILE A 65 -5.81 3.02 -4.44
CA ILE A 65 -6.78 2.46 -3.51
C ILE A 65 -8.02 2.06 -4.32
N ILE A 66 -8.41 0.80 -4.19
CA ILE A 66 -9.65 0.27 -4.77
C ILE A 66 -10.79 0.37 -3.76
N SER A 67 -10.52 0.08 -2.48
CA SER A 67 -11.51 0.19 -1.42
C SER A 67 -10.85 0.32 -0.05
N ILE A 68 -11.51 0.99 0.89
CA ILE A 68 -11.04 1.21 2.27
C ILE A 68 -12.03 0.59 3.23
N GLY A 69 -11.54 -0.04 4.30
CA GLY A 69 -12.39 -0.49 5.40
C GLY A 69 -13.25 -1.71 5.08
N ILE A 70 -12.87 -2.50 4.08
CA ILE A 70 -13.66 -3.65 3.63
C ILE A 70 -13.51 -4.85 4.55
N THR A 71 -14.58 -5.65 4.62
CA THR A 71 -14.49 -7.05 5.05
C THR A 71 -14.20 -7.89 3.82
N PRO A 72 -13.04 -8.56 3.72
CA PRO A 72 -12.68 -9.32 2.53
C PRO A 72 -13.67 -10.46 2.27
N SER A 73 -14.10 -10.61 1.02
CA SER A 73 -14.83 -11.80 0.57
C SER A 73 -13.95 -13.06 0.65
N GLU A 74 -14.55 -14.25 0.59
CA GLU A 74 -13.79 -15.53 0.57
C GLU A 74 -12.78 -15.61 -0.57
N GLU A 75 -13.03 -14.94 -1.69
CA GLU A 75 -12.08 -14.84 -2.81
C GLU A 75 -10.97 -13.83 -2.53
N GLN A 76 -11.30 -12.67 -1.96
CA GLN A 76 -10.31 -11.65 -1.62
C GLN A 76 -9.35 -12.13 -0.54
N LYS A 77 -9.79 -12.97 0.40
CA LYS A 77 -8.91 -13.60 1.41
C LYS A 77 -7.77 -14.43 0.82
N LYS A 78 -7.84 -14.79 -0.47
CA LYS A 78 -6.77 -15.50 -1.19
C LYS A 78 -5.71 -14.56 -1.76
N LEU A 79 -5.98 -13.25 -1.79
CA LEU A 79 -5.01 -12.25 -2.22
C LEU A 79 -3.85 -12.18 -1.22
N PRO A 80 -2.65 -11.80 -1.67
CA PRO A 80 -1.56 -11.45 -0.76
C PRO A 80 -2.03 -10.36 0.20
N PHE A 81 -1.59 -10.46 1.46
CA PHE A 81 -1.88 -9.48 2.49
C PHE A 81 -0.61 -8.89 3.07
N ILE A 82 -0.69 -7.62 3.46
CA ILE A 82 0.34 -6.93 4.24
C ILE A 82 -0.27 -6.33 5.51
N TYR A 83 0.55 -6.21 6.54
CA TYR A 83 0.18 -5.56 7.80
C TYR A 83 0.67 -4.11 7.76
N TYR A 84 -0.25 -3.18 8.00
CA TYR A 84 0.05 -1.76 8.17
C TYR A 84 -0.19 -1.37 9.63
#